data_AF-A0A7I4Y7G6-F1
#
_entry.id   AF-A0A7I4Y7G6-F1
#
_cell.length_a   1.000
_cell.length_b   1.000
_cell.length_c   1.000
_cell.angle_alpha   90.00
_cell.angle_beta   90.00
_cell.angle_gamma   90.00
#
_symmetry.space_group_name_H-M   'P 1'
#
loop_
_entity.id
_entity.type
_entity.pdbx_description
1 polymer ?
#
loop_
_entity_poly.entity_id
_entity_poly.type
_entity_poly.pdbx_seq_one_letter_code
_entity_poly.pdbx_strand_id
1 'polypeptide(L)'
;MPPYEEPPTILKSEVANAIRSMKKGTAPGLDNIPADLLRSGNTALHTLLAEHFNHYLKLKRIPEQWKESKTIFLFKKGHREDISNYRPISLLSVVYESFTKILLNRMECTLDEYQPIEQTGFRKNFSCMDNIQAVTQLIERSREYRLPLALLFVDYKKAFDSVEINAVLNALAQAGVDPAYVHLLEQCLSNTSTSIQLFERKLKIPVGKGVRQGDTISPKLFTAALQYAMLNLDWDERGYSVNGRNVNNLRFADDIVLISSSTPEMEKMVSELNAVSRRIGLEMNMSKTQLMVNQWCDTGTVRLDGKAQQRVESYVYLGRELNMMNNITLELNRRRRAAWAAFGSIREVTDQVSDPDLKASIFNASVLPAMCYATETWPNNKSIAKP
;
A
#
# COMPACT_ATOMS: atom_id res chain seq x y z
N MET A 1 -7.59 15.07 33.19
CA MET A 1 -8.06 14.34 31.99
C MET A 1 -9.53 14.67 31.82
N PRO A 2 -9.99 15.09 30.62
CA PRO A 2 -11.42 15.14 30.37
C PRO A 2 -12.01 13.73 30.59
N PRO A 3 -13.27 13.62 31.04
CA PRO A 3 -13.91 12.32 31.18
C PRO A 3 -13.87 11.61 29.83
N TYR A 4 -13.51 10.32 29.85
CA TYR A 4 -13.60 9.46 28.66
C TYR A 4 -15.04 9.49 28.16
N GLU A 5 -15.30 10.20 27.06
CA GLU A 5 -16.57 10.06 26.35
C GLU A 5 -16.64 8.64 25.79
N GLU A 6 -17.75 7.96 26.05
CA GLU A 6 -17.98 6.69 25.39
C GLU A 6 -18.10 6.91 23.89
N PRO A 7 -17.49 6.05 23.05
CA PRO A 7 -17.59 6.20 21.60
C PRO A 7 -19.07 6.13 21.19
N PRO A 8 -19.49 6.95 20.21
CA PRO A 8 -20.88 7.02 19.79
C PRO A 8 -21.38 5.66 19.31
N THR A 9 -22.67 5.37 19.50
CA THR A 9 -23.25 4.10 19.02
C THR A 9 -23.15 3.97 17.50
N ILE A 10 -22.88 2.77 17.01
CA ILE A 10 -22.90 2.40 15.59
C ILE A 10 -24.33 2.48 15.07
N LEU A 11 -24.52 3.32 14.05
CA LEU A 11 -25.81 3.51 13.42
C LEU A 11 -26.05 2.42 12.36
N LYS A 12 -27.31 2.04 12.20
CA LYS A 12 -27.76 1.16 11.11
C LYS A 12 -27.36 1.69 9.72
N SER A 13 -27.33 3.00 9.53
CA SER A 13 -26.88 3.63 8.28
C SER A 13 -25.39 3.37 8.01
N GLU A 14 -24.55 3.37 9.04
CA GLU A 14 -23.13 3.03 8.92
C GLU A 14 -22.95 1.57 8.50
N VAL A 15 -23.73 0.66 9.10
CA VAL A 15 -23.75 -0.77 8.71
C VAL A 15 -24.16 -0.94 7.24
N ALA A 16 -25.27 -0.30 6.84
CA ALA A 16 -25.75 -0.37 5.46
C ALA A 16 -24.70 0.18 4.48
N ASN A 17 -24.04 1.29 4.81
CA ASN A 17 -23.01 1.90 3.97
C ASN A 17 -21.77 1.00 3.87
N ALA A 18 -21.32 0.43 4.98
CA ALA A 18 -20.19 -0.49 5.00
C ALA A 18 -20.45 -1.71 4.11
N ILE A 19 -21.59 -2.39 4.28
CA ILE A 19 -21.97 -3.57 3.49
C ILE A 19 -22.11 -3.22 1.99
N ARG A 20 -22.74 -2.10 1.65
CA ARG A 20 -22.89 -1.67 0.25
C ARG A 20 -21.56 -1.38 -0.43
N SER A 21 -20.56 -0.92 0.32
CA SER A 21 -19.22 -0.62 -0.21
C SER A 21 -18.36 -1.86 -0.46
N MET A 22 -18.75 -3.03 0.07
CA MET A 22 -17.99 -4.27 -0.09
C MET A 22 -18.00 -4.79 -1.53
N LYS A 23 -16.89 -5.36 -1.99
CA LYS A 23 -16.79 -5.91 -3.35
C LYS A 23 -17.63 -7.18 -3.49
N LYS A 24 -18.40 -7.26 -4.58
CA LYS A 24 -19.17 -8.45 -4.98
C LYS A 24 -18.24 -9.57 -5.48
N GLY A 25 -18.70 -10.82 -5.41
CA GLY A 25 -17.94 -11.98 -5.93
C GLY A 25 -16.63 -12.24 -5.19
N THR A 26 -16.50 -11.78 -3.95
CA THR A 26 -15.33 -12.04 -3.10
C THR A 26 -15.46 -13.39 -2.41
N ALA A 27 -14.32 -14.07 -2.19
CA ALA A 27 -14.29 -15.34 -1.49
C ALA A 27 -14.59 -15.12 0.01
N PRO A 28 -15.48 -15.91 0.63
CA PRO A 28 -15.81 -15.75 2.04
C PRO A 28 -14.70 -16.27 2.96
N GLY A 29 -14.77 -15.87 4.23
CA GLY A 29 -13.96 -16.42 5.31
C GLY A 29 -14.38 -17.84 5.73
N LEU A 30 -13.96 -18.25 6.92
CA LEU A 30 -14.25 -19.58 7.47
C LEU A 30 -15.75 -19.82 7.77
N ASP A 31 -16.53 -18.76 7.94
CA ASP A 31 -17.97 -18.80 8.16
C ASP A 31 -18.77 -19.08 6.87
N ASN A 32 -18.12 -19.05 5.70
CA ASN A 32 -18.74 -19.19 4.38
C ASN A 32 -19.87 -18.19 4.11
N ILE A 33 -19.85 -17.01 4.75
CA ILE A 33 -20.83 -15.93 4.51
C ILE A 33 -20.24 -14.99 3.45
N PRO A 34 -20.74 -14.98 2.20
CA PRO A 34 -20.23 -14.08 1.17
C PRO A 34 -20.78 -12.66 1.33
N ALA A 35 -20.04 -11.68 0.82
CA ALA A 35 -20.49 -10.28 0.81
C ALA A 35 -21.81 -10.08 0.07
N ASP A 36 -22.05 -10.83 -1.00
CA ASP A 36 -23.30 -10.76 -1.77
C ASP A 36 -24.53 -11.15 -0.93
N LEU A 37 -24.39 -12.08 0.01
CA LEU A 37 -25.47 -12.45 0.93
C LEU A 37 -25.80 -11.29 1.87
N LEU A 38 -24.79 -10.68 2.50
CA LEU A 38 -25.01 -9.52 3.37
C LEU A 38 -25.60 -8.33 2.61
N ARG A 39 -25.15 -8.10 1.36
CA ARG A 39 -25.67 -7.05 0.48
C ARG A 39 -27.12 -7.27 0.05
N SER A 40 -27.56 -8.51 -0.04
CA SER A 40 -28.98 -8.86 -0.28
C SER A 40 -29.86 -8.66 0.96
N GLY A 41 -29.23 -8.49 2.13
CA GLY A 41 -29.89 -8.26 3.40
C GLY A 41 -30.74 -7.00 3.41
N ASN A 42 -31.85 -7.07 4.13
CA ASN A 42 -32.77 -5.96 4.25
C ASN A 42 -32.44 -5.08 5.48
N THR A 43 -33.28 -4.08 5.67
CA THR A 43 -33.27 -3.13 6.79
C THR A 43 -33.19 -3.81 8.17
N ALA A 44 -33.83 -4.96 8.36
CA ALA A 44 -33.83 -5.68 9.63
C ALA A 44 -32.47 -6.30 9.94
N LEU A 45 -31.79 -6.87 8.93
CA LEU A 45 -30.42 -7.38 9.09
C LEU A 45 -29.46 -6.26 9.54
N HIS A 46 -29.55 -5.09 8.93
CA HIS A 46 -28.71 -3.95 9.31
C HIS A 46 -28.95 -3.49 10.74
N THR A 47 -30.21 -3.53 11.22
CA THR A 47 -30.54 -3.22 12.62
C THR A 47 -29.90 -4.23 13.56
N LEU A 48 -30.08 -5.53 13.30
CA LEU A 48 -29.53 -6.60 14.12
C LEU A 48 -28.00 -6.53 14.21
N LEU A 49 -27.33 -6.32 13.06
CA LEU A 49 -25.87 -6.14 13.03
C LEU A 49 -25.43 -4.90 13.82
N ALA A 50 -26.15 -3.79 13.73
CA ALA A 50 -25.85 -2.60 14.52
C ALA A 50 -25.98 -2.86 16.02
N GLU A 51 -27.00 -3.59 16.46
CA GLU A 51 -27.16 -3.99 17.87
C GLU A 51 -25.97 -4.84 18.35
N HIS A 52 -25.56 -5.85 17.57
CA HIS A 52 -24.40 -6.67 17.89
C HIS A 52 -23.09 -5.86 17.89
N PHE A 53 -22.88 -4.97 16.92
CA PHE A 53 -21.67 -4.14 16.86
C PHE A 53 -21.59 -3.16 18.02
N ASN A 54 -22.73 -2.58 18.43
CA ASN A 54 -22.80 -1.76 19.64
C ASN A 54 -22.51 -2.57 20.91
N HIS A 55 -22.96 -3.81 20.98
CA HIS A 55 -22.63 -4.71 22.08
C HIS A 55 -21.11 -4.96 22.16
N TYR A 56 -20.46 -5.23 21.02
CA TYR A 56 -19.00 -5.40 20.96
C TYR A 56 -18.25 -4.11 21.33
N LEU A 57 -18.75 -2.95 20.89
CA LEU A 57 -18.20 -1.64 21.23
C LEU A 57 -18.25 -1.38 22.74
N LYS A 58 -19.40 -1.64 23.37
CA LYS A 58 -19.60 -1.48 24.81
C LYS A 58 -18.75 -2.43 25.64
N LEU A 59 -18.68 -3.70 25.25
CA LEU A 59 -17.86 -4.70 25.92
C LEU A 59 -16.36 -4.56 25.62
N LYS A 60 -16.02 -3.78 24.60
CA LYS A 60 -14.67 -3.65 24.03
C LYS A 60 -14.05 -5.02 23.68
N ARG A 61 -14.88 -5.94 23.19
CA ARG A 61 -14.50 -7.32 22.84
C ARG A 61 -15.16 -7.74 21.54
N ILE A 62 -14.45 -8.54 20.75
CA ILE A 62 -14.96 -9.12 19.51
C ILE A 62 -15.27 -10.62 19.70
N PRO A 63 -16.11 -11.21 18.84
CA PRO A 63 -16.28 -12.67 18.78
C PRO A 63 -14.95 -13.39 18.55
N GLU A 64 -14.69 -14.47 19.30
CA GLU A 64 -13.47 -15.28 19.15
C GLU A 64 -13.34 -15.89 17.75
N GLN A 65 -14.46 -16.18 17.08
CA GLN A 65 -14.47 -16.70 15.70
C GLN A 65 -13.82 -15.72 14.71
N TRP A 66 -13.83 -14.41 14.99
CA TRP A 66 -13.23 -13.39 14.13
C TRP A 66 -11.70 -13.32 14.25
N LYS A 67 -11.11 -14.01 15.24
CA LYS A 67 -9.66 -14.13 15.40
C LYS A 67 -9.07 -15.24 14.53
N GLU A 68 -9.89 -16.03 13.87
CA GLU A 68 -9.47 -17.08 12.93
C GLU A 68 -9.66 -16.65 11.47
N SER A 69 -8.64 -16.87 10.65
CA SER A 69 -8.68 -16.60 9.21
C SER A 69 -8.25 -17.80 8.37
N LYS A 70 -8.44 -17.71 7.06
CA LYS A 70 -7.92 -18.67 6.08
C LYS A 70 -6.95 -17.98 5.14
N THR A 71 -5.68 -18.38 5.12
CA THR A 71 -4.70 -17.83 4.19
C THR A 71 -4.66 -18.63 2.89
N ILE A 72 -4.78 -17.92 1.76
CA ILE A 72 -4.55 -18.44 0.41
C ILE A 72 -3.30 -17.78 -0.19
N PHE A 73 -2.64 -18.46 -1.12
CA PHE A 73 -1.43 -17.95 -1.77
C PHE A 73 -1.71 -17.59 -3.22
N LEU A 74 -1.48 -16.32 -3.58
CA LEU A 74 -1.57 -15.84 -4.95
C LEU A 74 -0.18 -15.78 -5.57
N PHE A 75 0.02 -16.48 -6.68
CA PHE A 75 1.29 -16.44 -7.39
C PHE A 75 1.57 -15.04 -7.97
N LYS A 76 2.75 -14.48 -7.68
CA LYS A 76 3.16 -13.13 -8.13
C LYS A 76 3.97 -13.20 -9.43
N LYS A 77 5.16 -13.80 -9.40
CA LYS A 77 6.11 -13.91 -10.53
C LYS A 77 7.27 -14.85 -10.19
N GLY A 78 8.07 -15.28 -11.17
CA GLY A 78 9.29 -16.08 -10.93
C GLY A 78 9.03 -17.58 -10.94
N HIS A 79 9.87 -18.35 -10.22
CA HIS A 79 9.71 -19.81 -10.14
C HIS A 79 8.54 -20.18 -9.23
N ARG A 80 7.66 -21.07 -9.70
CA ARG A 80 6.45 -21.51 -8.98
C ARG A 80 6.73 -22.39 -7.75
N GLU A 81 7.94 -22.94 -7.64
CA GLU A 81 8.32 -23.78 -6.50
C GLU A 81 8.86 -22.96 -5.32
N ASP A 82 9.19 -21.68 -5.54
CA ASP A 82 9.66 -20.79 -4.50
C ASP A 82 8.48 -20.06 -3.83
N ILE A 83 8.23 -20.38 -2.56
CA ILE A 83 7.14 -19.77 -1.77
C ILE A 83 7.27 -18.26 -1.62
N SER A 84 8.48 -17.70 -1.75
CA SER A 84 8.70 -16.25 -1.69
C SER A 84 8.07 -15.50 -2.87
N ASN A 85 7.76 -16.21 -3.95
CA ASN A 85 7.06 -15.71 -5.13
C ASN A 85 5.53 -15.70 -5.00
N TYR A 86 5.00 -16.09 -3.84
CA TYR A 86 3.58 -16.07 -3.55
C TYR A 86 3.23 -14.96 -2.54
N ARG A 87 2.06 -14.37 -2.74
CA ARG A 87 1.47 -13.39 -1.82
C ARG A 87 0.43 -14.07 -0.94
N PRO A 88 0.62 -14.12 0.38
CA PRO A 88 -0.42 -14.61 1.28
C PRO A 88 -1.56 -13.59 1.36
N ILE A 89 -2.80 -14.04 1.16
CA ILE A 89 -4.02 -13.25 1.36
C ILE A 89 -4.86 -13.96 2.42
N SER A 90 -5.25 -13.22 3.44
CA SER A 90 -6.13 -13.68 4.52
C SER A 90 -7.59 -13.45 4.11
N LEU A 91 -8.35 -14.54 4.03
CA LEU A 91 -9.80 -14.51 3.93
C LEU A 91 -10.38 -14.43 5.33
N LEU A 92 -11.16 -13.37 5.57
CA LEU A 92 -11.73 -13.02 6.86
C LEU A 92 -13.25 -13.13 6.81
N SER A 93 -13.90 -13.21 7.98
CA SER A 93 -15.36 -13.12 8.05
C SER A 93 -15.80 -11.77 7.46
N VAL A 94 -16.76 -11.79 6.55
CA VAL A 94 -17.27 -10.55 5.95
C VAL A 94 -18.01 -9.71 7.00
N VAL A 95 -18.61 -10.35 8.01
CA VAL A 95 -19.20 -9.62 9.14
C VAL A 95 -18.14 -8.89 9.94
N TYR A 96 -16.99 -9.53 10.21
CA TYR A 96 -15.82 -8.87 10.80
C TYR A 96 -15.35 -7.69 9.96
N GLU A 97 -15.21 -7.87 8.64
CA GLU A 97 -14.77 -6.80 7.75
C GLU A 97 -15.76 -5.63 7.72
N SER A 98 -17.06 -5.90 7.86
CA SER A 98 -18.06 -4.82 7.96
C SER A 98 -17.88 -4.02 9.24
N PHE A 99 -17.58 -4.69 10.35
CA PHE A 99 -17.32 -4.03 11.63
C PHE A 99 -16.04 -3.20 11.58
N THR A 100 -14.91 -3.78 11.15
CA THR A 100 -13.65 -3.03 11.05
C THR A 100 -13.71 -1.91 10.02
N LYS A 101 -14.50 -2.06 8.96
CA LYS A 101 -14.75 -0.99 7.99
C LYS A 101 -15.51 0.19 8.61
N ILE A 102 -16.49 -0.05 9.47
CA ILE A 102 -17.20 1.02 10.22
C ILE A 102 -16.22 1.74 11.14
N LEU A 103 -15.43 0.99 11.92
CA LEU A 103 -14.40 1.58 12.78
C LEU A 103 -13.42 2.43 11.97
N LEU A 104 -12.93 1.90 10.85
CA LEU A 104 -12.05 2.64 9.94
C LEU A 104 -12.70 3.94 9.47
N ASN A 105 -13.93 3.91 8.98
CA ASN A 105 -14.60 5.11 8.47
C ASN A 105 -14.75 6.21 9.54
N ARG A 106 -14.89 5.83 10.82
CA ARG A 106 -14.96 6.77 11.95
C ARG A 106 -13.61 7.40 12.29
N MET A 107 -12.51 6.66 12.12
CA MET A 107 -11.15 7.14 12.41
C MET A 107 -10.41 7.66 11.16
N GLU A 108 -11.00 7.55 9.97
CA GLU A 108 -10.32 7.85 8.69
C GLU A 108 -9.79 9.29 8.64
N CYS A 109 -10.56 10.27 9.12
CA CYS A 109 -10.16 11.67 9.16
C CYS A 109 -8.91 11.86 10.03
N THR A 110 -8.95 11.35 11.27
CA THR A 110 -7.82 11.40 12.22
C THR A 110 -6.57 10.74 11.66
N LEU A 111 -6.71 9.56 11.03
CA LEU A 111 -5.59 8.85 10.43
C LEU A 111 -5.05 9.57 9.19
N ASP A 112 -5.90 10.24 8.40
CA ASP A 112 -5.47 10.97 7.22
C ASP A 112 -4.79 12.30 7.56
N GLU A 113 -5.20 12.98 8.63
CA GLU A 113 -4.54 14.17 9.17
C GLU A 113 -3.18 13.85 9.79
N TYR A 114 -3.02 12.66 10.37
CA TYR A 114 -1.75 12.19 10.91
C TYR A 114 -0.69 11.92 9.81
N GLN A 115 -1.10 11.78 8.55
CA GLN A 115 -0.19 11.51 7.44
C GLN A 115 0.30 12.80 6.77
N PRO A 116 1.63 12.97 6.58
CA PRO A 116 2.15 14.14 5.88
C PRO A 116 1.94 13.98 4.38
N ILE A 117 2.13 15.05 3.60
CA ILE A 117 1.80 15.08 2.16
C ILE A 117 2.62 14.08 1.34
N GLU A 118 3.81 13.70 1.83
CA GLU A 118 4.73 12.77 1.18
C GLU A 118 4.20 11.33 1.16
N GLN A 119 3.28 10.95 2.05
CA GLN A 119 2.62 9.64 2.02
C GLN A 119 1.32 9.75 1.22
N THR A 120 1.29 9.16 0.03
CA THR A 120 0.14 9.20 -0.88
C THR A 120 -0.60 7.86 -1.00
N GLY A 121 -0.02 6.79 -0.44
CA GLY A 121 -0.62 5.46 -0.45
C GLY A 121 -1.83 5.33 0.47
N PHE A 122 -2.90 4.71 -0.04
CA PHE A 122 -4.14 4.43 0.69
C PHE A 122 -4.83 5.67 1.30
N ARG A 123 -4.66 6.85 0.68
CA ARG A 123 -5.32 8.09 1.09
C ARG A 123 -6.29 8.57 0.03
N LYS A 124 -7.39 9.17 0.48
CA LYS A 124 -8.36 9.78 -0.42
C LYS A 124 -7.75 11.00 -1.09
N ASN A 125 -8.05 11.21 -2.38
CA ASN A 125 -7.55 12.32 -3.19
C ASN A 125 -6.03 12.30 -3.48
N PHE A 126 -5.35 11.18 -3.21
CA PHE A 126 -3.96 10.95 -3.58
C PHE A 126 -3.86 9.74 -4.51
N SER A 127 -2.81 9.70 -5.32
CA SER A 127 -2.59 8.67 -6.33
C SER A 127 -1.10 8.35 -6.50
N CYS A 128 -0.81 7.22 -7.16
CA CYS A 128 0.56 6.92 -7.59
C CYS A 128 1.13 8.02 -8.49
N MET A 129 0.26 8.71 -9.25
CA MET A 129 0.68 9.71 -10.23
C MET A 129 1.29 10.92 -9.56
N ASP A 130 0.85 11.30 -8.36
CA ASP A 130 1.41 12.42 -7.61
C ASP A 130 2.90 12.19 -7.30
N ASN A 131 3.24 11.00 -6.81
CA ASN A 131 4.63 10.62 -6.54
C ASN A 131 5.46 10.48 -7.81
N ILE A 132 4.91 9.85 -8.86
CA ILE A 132 5.60 9.70 -10.15
C ILE A 132 5.90 11.08 -10.75
N GLN A 133 4.94 12.00 -10.68
CA GLN A 133 5.08 13.35 -11.21
C GLN A 133 6.11 14.14 -10.40
N ALA A 134 6.08 14.06 -9.07
CA ALA A 134 7.06 14.71 -8.21
C ALA A 134 8.49 14.25 -8.54
N VAL A 135 8.72 12.93 -8.65
CA VAL A 135 10.05 12.39 -9.02
C VAL A 135 10.46 12.83 -10.43
N THR A 136 9.52 12.81 -11.39
CA THR A 136 9.81 13.24 -12.77
C THR A 136 10.22 14.70 -12.81
N GLN A 137 9.50 15.57 -12.10
CA GLN A 137 9.83 16.99 -12.01
C GLN A 137 11.19 17.24 -11.35
N LEU A 138 11.54 16.47 -10.31
CA LEU A 138 12.88 16.53 -9.72
C LEU A 138 13.97 16.14 -10.73
N ILE A 139 13.75 15.09 -11.51
CA ILE A 139 14.67 14.66 -12.58
C ILE A 139 14.78 15.76 -13.66
N GLU A 140 13.67 16.33 -14.12
CA GLU A 140 13.67 17.38 -15.14
C GLU A 140 14.40 18.65 -14.67
N ARG A 141 14.05 19.15 -13.48
CA ARG A 141 14.62 20.39 -12.95
C ARG A 141 16.08 20.24 -12.54
N SER A 142 16.46 19.10 -11.95
CA SER A 142 17.87 18.83 -11.68
C SER A 142 18.70 18.83 -12.96
N ARG A 143 18.15 18.37 -14.09
CA ARG A 143 18.82 18.43 -15.39
C ARG A 143 18.92 19.83 -15.97
N GLU A 144 17.83 20.58 -15.92
CA GLU A 144 17.77 21.96 -16.42
C GLU A 144 18.81 22.85 -15.73
N TYR A 145 18.91 22.74 -14.41
CA TYR A 145 19.80 23.56 -13.59
C TYR A 145 21.15 22.90 -13.27
N ARG A 146 21.41 21.69 -13.80
CA ARG A 146 22.65 20.92 -13.56
C ARG A 146 22.92 20.69 -12.07
N LEU A 147 21.87 20.40 -11.32
CA LEU A 147 21.93 20.15 -9.88
C LEU A 147 22.15 18.65 -9.61
N PRO A 148 22.91 18.30 -8.57
CA PRO A 148 23.13 16.90 -8.20
C PRO A 148 21.84 16.30 -7.62
N LEU A 149 21.46 15.11 -8.09
CA LEU A 149 20.29 14.37 -7.61
C LEU A 149 20.63 12.90 -7.40
N ALA A 150 20.30 12.40 -6.20
CA ALA A 150 20.30 11.00 -5.83
C ALA A 150 18.88 10.58 -5.40
N LEU A 151 18.43 9.44 -5.95
CA LEU A 151 17.17 8.80 -5.62
C LEU A 151 17.46 7.38 -5.14
N LEU A 152 17.02 7.02 -3.94
CA LEU A 152 17.16 5.66 -3.42
C LEU A 152 15.78 5.05 -3.22
N PHE A 153 15.48 4.01 -4.00
CA PHE A 153 14.22 3.29 -3.93
C PHE A 153 14.35 2.17 -2.91
N VAL A 154 13.60 2.26 -1.82
CA VAL A 154 13.62 1.31 -0.69
C VAL A 154 12.51 0.28 -0.86
N ASP A 155 12.86 -1.00 -0.71
CA ASP A 155 11.91 -2.13 -0.69
C ASP A 155 11.99 -2.80 0.68
N TYR A 156 10.85 -3.09 1.30
CA TYR A 156 10.79 -3.86 2.55
C TYR A 156 10.45 -5.32 2.28
N LYS A 157 11.06 -6.23 3.05
CA LYS A 157 10.71 -7.64 3.01
C LYS A 157 9.35 -7.85 3.68
N LYS A 158 8.35 -8.27 2.90
CA LYS A 158 7.01 -8.65 3.40
C LYS A 158 6.45 -7.62 4.40
N ALA A 159 6.41 -6.35 4.00
CA ALA A 159 6.17 -5.22 4.91
C ALA A 159 4.92 -5.41 5.79
N PHE A 160 3.78 -5.73 5.17
CA PHE A 160 2.52 -5.98 5.86
C PHE A 160 2.59 -7.15 6.84
N ASP A 161 3.31 -8.21 6.50
CA ASP A 161 3.43 -9.42 7.34
C ASP A 161 4.45 -9.25 8.47
N SER A 162 5.22 -8.15 8.47
CA SER A 162 6.40 -7.99 9.34
C SER A 162 6.25 -6.91 10.40
N VAL A 163 5.36 -5.93 10.18
CA VAL A 163 5.15 -4.81 11.12
C VAL A 163 4.70 -5.31 12.50
N GLU A 164 5.27 -4.76 13.57
CA GLU A 164 4.91 -5.14 14.94
C GLU A 164 3.54 -4.59 15.35
N ILE A 165 2.73 -5.42 16.01
CA ILE A 165 1.38 -5.03 16.45
C ILE A 165 1.46 -3.85 17.44
N ASN A 166 2.42 -3.88 18.36
CA ASN A 166 2.62 -2.79 19.32
C ASN A 166 2.94 -1.46 18.62
N ALA A 167 3.69 -1.48 17.51
CA ALA A 167 3.98 -0.28 16.74
C ALA A 167 2.69 0.31 16.11
N VAL A 168 1.80 -0.56 15.63
CA VAL A 168 0.48 -0.14 15.14
C VAL A 168 -0.34 0.50 16.26
N LEU A 169 -0.44 -0.15 17.43
CA LEU A 169 -1.22 0.37 18.55
C LEU A 169 -0.68 1.71 19.07
N ASN A 170 0.64 1.84 19.19
CA ASN A 170 1.29 3.09 19.57
C ASN A 170 1.06 4.20 18.54
N ALA A 171 1.08 3.86 17.24
CA ALA A 171 0.80 4.80 16.18
C ALA A 171 -0.64 5.34 16.23
N LEU A 172 -1.62 4.47 16.50
CA LEU A 172 -3.02 4.86 16.64
C LEU A 172 -3.20 5.81 17.84
N ALA A 173 -2.56 5.51 18.96
CA ALA A 173 -2.58 6.37 20.14
C ALA A 173 -1.92 7.73 19.87
N GLN A 174 -0.76 7.76 19.20
CA GLN A 174 -0.07 9.00 18.84
C GLN A 174 -0.88 9.84 17.83
N ALA A 175 -1.61 9.19 16.93
CA ALA A 175 -2.50 9.86 15.99
C ALA A 175 -3.75 10.48 16.66
N GLY A 176 -4.00 10.20 17.94
CA GLY A 176 -5.16 10.71 18.66
C GLY A 176 -6.44 9.92 18.43
N VAL A 177 -6.33 8.65 18.00
CA VAL A 177 -7.49 7.76 17.90
C VAL A 177 -8.06 7.46 19.28
N ASP A 178 -9.40 7.48 19.40
CA ASP A 178 -10.08 7.16 20.65
C ASP A 178 -9.59 5.81 21.24
N PRO A 179 -9.17 5.76 22.52
CA PRO A 179 -8.61 4.54 23.09
C PRO A 179 -9.59 3.36 23.14
N ALA A 180 -10.90 3.58 23.10
CA ALA A 180 -11.87 2.51 22.95
C ALA A 180 -11.75 1.80 21.59
N TYR A 181 -11.49 2.55 20.51
CA TYR A 181 -11.21 1.98 19.20
C TYR A 181 -9.83 1.31 19.15
N VAL A 182 -8.82 1.91 19.79
CA VAL A 182 -7.48 1.29 19.90
C VAL A 182 -7.58 -0.08 20.59
N HIS A 183 -8.31 -0.18 21.68
CA HIS A 183 -8.49 -1.46 22.38
C HIS A 183 -9.27 -2.49 21.56
N LEU A 184 -10.29 -2.09 20.80
CA LEU A 184 -10.98 -3.00 19.88
C LEU A 184 -10.04 -3.51 18.78
N LEU A 185 -9.20 -2.64 18.22
CA LEU A 185 -8.21 -3.04 17.21
C LEU A 185 -7.13 -3.94 17.80
N GLU A 186 -6.71 -3.71 19.04
CA GLU A 186 -5.87 -4.64 19.80
C GLU A 186 -6.54 -6.02 19.90
N GLN A 187 -7.83 -6.10 20.20
CA GLN A 187 -8.57 -7.37 20.20
C GLN A 187 -8.63 -8.03 18.81
N CYS A 188 -8.75 -7.24 17.73
CA CYS A 188 -8.75 -7.74 16.36
C CYS A 188 -7.40 -8.33 15.92
N LEU A 189 -6.29 -7.81 16.46
CA LEU A 189 -4.92 -8.18 16.07
C LEU A 189 -4.29 -9.22 17.01
N SER A 190 -4.72 -9.28 18.28
CA SER A 190 -4.14 -10.13 19.32
C SER A 190 -4.73 -11.53 19.38
N ASN A 191 -3.90 -12.53 19.72
CA ASN A 191 -4.29 -13.94 19.84
C ASN A 191 -4.99 -14.50 18.60
N THR A 192 -4.50 -14.10 17.42
CA THR A 192 -5.11 -14.46 16.16
C THR A 192 -4.41 -15.64 15.52
N SER A 193 -5.12 -16.39 14.68
CA SER A 193 -4.55 -17.53 13.98
C SER A 193 -5.07 -17.60 12.56
N THR A 194 -4.25 -18.11 11.65
CA THR A 194 -4.66 -18.40 10.28
C THR A 194 -4.56 -19.89 10.01
N SER A 195 -5.45 -20.38 9.16
CA SER A 195 -5.38 -21.73 8.64
C SER A 195 -4.97 -21.74 7.17
N ILE A 196 -4.06 -22.64 6.83
CA ILE A 196 -3.58 -22.89 5.48
C ILE A 196 -3.97 -24.31 5.09
N GLN A 197 -4.55 -24.46 3.90
CA GLN A 197 -4.82 -25.78 3.32
C GLN A 197 -3.60 -26.22 2.50
N LEU A 198 -2.92 -27.28 2.95
CA LEU A 198 -1.80 -27.91 2.25
C LEU A 198 -2.26 -29.28 1.75
N PHE A 199 -2.66 -29.36 0.47
CA PHE A 199 -3.29 -30.55 -0.11
C PHE A 199 -4.49 -31.00 0.75
N GLU A 200 -4.40 -32.17 1.39
CA GLU A 200 -5.45 -32.72 2.26
C GLU A 200 -5.31 -32.28 3.73
N ARG A 201 -4.18 -31.69 4.13
CA ARG A 201 -3.91 -31.31 5.52
C ARG A 201 -4.19 -29.83 5.77
N LYS A 202 -4.99 -29.55 6.79
CA LYS A 202 -5.16 -28.19 7.32
C LYS A 202 -4.11 -27.91 8.40
N LEU A 203 -3.35 -26.82 8.25
CA LEU A 203 -2.39 -26.34 9.23
C LEU A 203 -2.92 -25.05 9.87
N LYS A 204 -2.98 -25.00 11.20
CA LYS A 204 -3.33 -23.79 11.95
C LYS A 204 -2.05 -23.14 12.48
N ILE A 205 -1.86 -21.85 12.21
CA ILE A 205 -0.66 -21.08 12.53
C ILE A 205 -1.07 -19.86 13.37
N PRO A 206 -0.56 -19.71 14.60
CA PRO A 206 -0.70 -18.46 15.36
C PRO A 206 -0.02 -17.30 14.64
N VAL A 207 -0.69 -16.16 14.55
CA VAL A 207 -0.14 -14.94 13.96
C VAL A 207 0.48 -14.10 15.07
N GLY A 208 1.80 -13.95 15.05
CA GLY A 208 2.54 -13.20 16.07
C GLY A 208 2.79 -11.73 15.73
N LYS A 209 2.79 -11.37 14.45
CA LYS A 209 3.04 -10.01 13.96
C LYS A 209 2.42 -9.80 12.58
N GLY A 210 2.49 -8.56 12.12
CA GLY A 210 1.95 -8.12 10.85
C GLY A 210 0.50 -7.69 10.93
N VAL A 211 0.07 -6.95 9.91
CA VAL A 211 -1.33 -6.65 9.64
C VAL A 211 -1.82 -7.55 8.50
N ARG A 212 -3.06 -8.00 8.58
CA ARG A 212 -3.59 -9.04 7.68
C ARG A 212 -3.75 -8.51 6.25
N GLN A 213 -3.03 -9.08 5.30
CA GLN A 213 -3.26 -8.78 3.88
C GLN A 213 -4.64 -9.30 3.45
N GLY A 214 -5.50 -8.40 2.99
CA GLY A 214 -6.89 -8.72 2.63
C GLY A 214 -7.90 -7.96 3.49
N ASP A 215 -7.54 -7.61 4.73
CA ASP A 215 -8.37 -6.78 5.59
C ASP A 215 -8.38 -5.32 5.10
N THR A 216 -9.56 -4.71 5.06
CA THR A 216 -9.75 -3.34 4.58
C THR A 216 -9.07 -2.28 5.45
N ILE A 217 -8.84 -2.56 6.74
CA ILE A 217 -8.21 -1.62 7.67
C ILE A 217 -6.69 -1.71 7.68
N SER A 218 -6.12 -2.87 7.37
CA SER A 218 -4.67 -3.13 7.38
C SER A 218 -3.82 -2.09 6.66
N PRO A 219 -4.19 -1.59 5.45
CA PRO A 219 -3.41 -0.56 4.77
C PRO A 219 -3.22 0.72 5.58
N LYS A 220 -4.27 1.20 6.26
CA LYS A 220 -4.22 2.41 7.10
C LYS A 220 -3.44 2.17 8.39
N LEU A 221 -3.58 0.98 8.98
CA LEU A 221 -2.78 0.59 10.15
C LEU A 221 -1.29 0.55 9.83
N PHE A 222 -0.94 0.00 8.66
CA PHE A 222 0.44 -0.06 8.20
C PHE A 222 1.02 1.34 7.97
N THR A 223 0.32 2.22 7.25
CA THR A 223 0.82 3.59 6.99
C THR A 223 0.91 4.42 8.27
N ALA A 224 0.01 4.22 9.24
CA ALA A 224 0.12 4.84 10.55
C ALA A 224 1.38 4.39 11.30
N ALA A 225 1.66 3.08 11.34
CA ALA A 225 2.88 2.54 11.97
C ALA A 225 4.16 3.02 11.29
N LEU A 226 4.17 3.07 9.96
CA LEU A 226 5.31 3.63 9.21
C LEU A 226 5.50 5.12 9.52
N GLN A 227 4.41 5.89 9.60
CA GLN A 227 4.48 7.31 9.98
C GLN A 227 4.99 7.50 11.41
N TYR A 228 4.55 6.67 12.36
CA TYR A 228 5.06 6.63 13.73
C TYR A 228 6.59 6.44 13.77
N ALA A 229 7.16 5.55 12.96
CA ALA A 229 8.61 5.43 12.84
C ALA A 229 9.26 6.68 12.24
N MET A 230 8.67 7.25 11.18
CA MET A 230 9.20 8.40 10.45
C MET A 230 9.24 9.69 11.29
N LEU A 231 8.34 9.86 12.26
CA LEU A 231 8.36 10.99 13.19
C LEU A 231 9.60 11.02 14.10
N ASN A 232 10.36 9.93 14.18
CA ASN A 232 11.62 9.88 14.93
C ASN A 232 12.85 10.27 14.09
N LEU A 233 12.65 10.75 12.86
CA LEU A 233 13.71 11.18 11.96
C LEU A 233 13.78 12.71 11.91
N ASP A 234 14.97 13.25 12.14
CA ASP A 234 15.24 14.69 12.05
C ASP A 234 15.84 15.03 10.68
N TRP A 235 14.96 15.28 9.72
CA TRP A 235 15.27 15.49 8.30
C TRP A 235 14.82 16.85 7.78
N ASP A 236 14.49 17.81 8.64
CA ASP A 236 14.01 19.14 8.25
C ASP A 236 15.05 19.87 7.38
N GLU A 237 16.34 19.71 7.70
CA GLU A 237 17.46 20.29 6.97
C GLU A 237 18.05 19.38 5.88
N ARG A 238 17.46 18.20 5.62
CA ARG A 238 18.01 17.20 4.69
C ARG A 238 17.15 16.99 3.46
N GLY A 239 17.78 16.52 2.40
CA GLY A 239 17.11 16.11 1.16
C GLY A 239 17.33 17.11 0.04
N TYR A 240 16.32 17.28 -0.82
CA TYR A 240 16.42 18.12 -2.01
C TYR A 240 15.60 19.40 -1.86
N SER A 241 16.27 20.55 -1.96
CA SER A 241 15.61 21.85 -1.78
C SER A 241 14.75 22.21 -2.99
N VAL A 242 13.46 22.43 -2.74
CA VAL A 242 12.45 22.87 -3.71
C VAL A 242 11.72 24.08 -3.13
N ASN A 243 11.91 25.25 -3.74
CA ASN A 243 11.26 26.51 -3.33
C ASN A 243 11.39 26.81 -1.81
N GLY A 244 12.57 26.54 -1.23
CA GLY A 244 12.84 26.79 0.18
C GLY A 244 12.34 25.72 1.15
N ARG A 245 11.80 24.60 0.67
CA ARG A 245 11.48 23.41 1.49
C ARG A 245 12.30 22.22 1.03
N ASN A 246 12.74 21.39 1.97
CA ASN A 246 13.46 20.18 1.61
C ASN A 246 12.49 19.01 1.43
N VAL A 247 12.59 18.36 0.27
CA VAL A 247 11.88 17.11 -0.03
C VAL A 247 12.88 15.97 0.18
N ASN A 248 12.67 15.20 1.24
CA ASN A 248 13.57 14.11 1.63
C ASN A 248 13.02 12.72 1.30
N ASN A 249 11.70 12.55 1.22
CA ASN A 249 11.07 11.29 0.87
C ASN A 249 9.76 11.47 0.11
N LEU A 250 9.37 10.45 -0.66
CA LEU A 250 8.00 10.23 -1.12
C LEU A 250 7.64 8.78 -0.85
N ARG A 251 6.40 8.52 -0.42
CA ARG A 251 5.94 7.20 0.01
C ARG A 251 4.61 6.87 -0.65
N PHE A 252 4.48 5.65 -1.14
CA PHE A 252 3.21 5.06 -1.51
C PHE A 252 3.09 3.73 -0.76
N ALA A 253 2.50 3.80 0.43
CA ALA A 253 2.55 2.71 1.41
C ALA A 253 3.98 2.31 1.77
N ASP A 254 4.39 1.07 1.46
CA ASP A 254 5.73 0.51 1.71
C ASP A 254 6.77 0.88 0.63
N ASP A 255 6.34 1.34 -0.55
CA ASP A 255 7.25 1.85 -1.58
C ASP A 255 7.72 3.25 -1.19
N ILE A 256 9.00 3.38 -0.82
CA ILE A 256 9.61 4.66 -0.41
C ILE A 256 10.71 5.03 -1.40
N VAL A 257 10.75 6.29 -1.82
CA VAL A 257 11.92 6.89 -2.47
C VAL A 257 12.50 7.95 -1.56
N LEU A 258 13.77 7.79 -1.19
CA LEU A 258 14.57 8.83 -0.53
C LEU A 258 15.21 9.71 -1.58
N ILE A 259 15.32 10.99 -1.27
CA ILE A 259 15.73 12.04 -2.20
C ILE A 259 16.81 12.87 -1.51
N SER A 260 17.96 13.03 -2.16
CA SER A 260 19.08 13.84 -1.66
C SER A 260 19.86 14.46 -2.81
N SER A 261 20.68 15.46 -2.49
CA SER A 261 21.64 16.08 -3.39
C SER A 261 23.05 15.45 -3.34
N SER A 262 23.32 14.52 -2.41
CA SER A 262 24.63 13.86 -2.29
C SER A 262 24.54 12.43 -1.79
N THR A 263 25.52 11.60 -2.15
CA THR A 263 25.57 10.21 -1.69
C THR A 263 25.89 10.05 -0.20
N PRO A 264 26.73 10.90 0.45
CA PRO A 264 26.94 10.81 1.89
C PRO A 264 25.69 11.13 2.71
N GLU A 265 24.91 12.13 2.31
CA GLU A 265 23.63 12.44 2.97
C GLU A 265 22.64 11.28 2.77
N MET A 266 22.55 10.73 1.54
CA MET A 266 21.71 9.56 1.24
C MET A 266 22.07 8.36 2.12
N GLU A 267 23.36 8.07 2.32
CA GLU A 267 23.82 6.98 3.21
C GLU A 267 23.39 7.20 4.67
N LYS A 268 23.47 8.44 5.16
CA LYS A 268 23.01 8.79 6.49
C LYS A 268 21.49 8.60 6.62
N MET A 269 20.72 9.11 5.65
CA MET A 269 19.26 9.00 5.63
C MET A 269 18.79 7.54 5.58
N VAL A 270 19.33 6.71 4.69
CA VAL A 270 18.92 5.30 4.61
C VAL A 270 19.29 4.52 5.87
N SER A 271 20.44 4.83 6.49
CA SER A 271 20.86 4.19 7.73
C SER A 271 19.94 4.53 8.90
N GLU A 272 19.55 5.80 9.04
CA GLU A 272 18.58 6.24 10.05
C GLU A 272 17.19 5.65 9.81
N LEU A 273 16.72 5.64 8.55
CA LEU A 273 15.45 5.00 8.18
C LEU A 273 15.46 3.51 8.55
N ASN A 274 16.54 2.79 8.24
CA ASN A 274 16.67 1.38 8.59
C ASN A 274 16.66 1.15 10.11
N ALA A 275 17.29 2.04 10.88
CA ALA A 275 17.28 1.97 12.33
C ALA A 275 15.87 2.15 12.92
N VAL A 276 15.09 3.13 12.45
CA VAL A 276 13.71 3.34 12.94
C VAL A 276 12.74 2.27 12.41
N SER A 277 12.91 1.82 11.17
CA SER A 277 12.09 0.77 10.56
C SER A 277 12.23 -0.57 11.28
N ARG A 278 13.43 -0.93 11.73
CA ARG A 278 13.66 -2.13 12.55
C ARG A 278 12.88 -2.11 13.86
N ARG A 279 12.71 -0.94 14.49
CA ARG A 279 11.97 -0.81 15.75
C ARG A 279 10.48 -1.12 15.60
N ILE A 280 9.94 -0.96 14.39
CA ILE A 280 8.56 -1.31 14.07
C ILE A 280 8.44 -2.66 13.35
N GLY A 281 9.50 -3.47 13.33
CA GLY A 281 9.52 -4.81 12.74
C GLY A 281 9.79 -4.88 11.25
N LEU A 282 10.05 -3.75 10.59
CA LEU A 282 10.32 -3.71 9.15
C LEU A 282 11.80 -3.95 8.85
N GLU A 283 12.05 -4.84 7.89
CA GLU A 283 13.39 -5.18 7.41
C GLU A 283 13.55 -4.76 5.95
N MET A 284 14.55 -3.92 5.66
CA MET A 284 14.85 -3.51 4.29
C MET A 284 15.41 -4.66 3.47
N ASN A 285 15.04 -4.68 2.20
CA ASN A 285 15.50 -5.63 1.22
C ASN A 285 16.71 -5.06 0.46
N MET A 286 17.90 -5.39 0.94
CA MET A 286 19.16 -4.90 0.40
C MET A 286 19.42 -5.22 -1.07
N SER A 287 18.80 -6.27 -1.63
CA SER A 287 18.99 -6.62 -3.05
C SER A 287 18.01 -5.92 -3.98
N LYS A 288 16.88 -5.45 -3.46
CA LYS A 288 15.88 -4.68 -4.23
C LYS A 288 15.94 -3.18 -3.98
N THR A 289 16.62 -2.78 -2.92
CA THR A 289 16.90 -1.37 -2.66
C THR A 289 17.96 -0.91 -3.64
N GLN A 290 17.63 0.08 -4.47
CA GLN A 290 18.44 0.48 -5.62
C GLN A 290 18.63 2.00 -5.68
N LEU A 291 19.85 2.42 -6.01
CA LEU A 291 20.28 3.81 -6.10
C LEU A 291 20.30 4.27 -7.55
N MET A 292 19.73 5.43 -7.83
CA MET A 292 19.81 6.11 -9.11
C MET A 292 20.38 7.51 -8.88
N VAL A 293 21.45 7.87 -9.60
CA VAL A 293 22.13 9.16 -9.47
C VAL A 293 22.28 9.81 -10.83
N ASN A 294 22.14 11.14 -10.90
CA ASN A 294 22.42 11.87 -12.13
C ASN A 294 23.93 12.18 -12.26
N GLN A 295 24.34 12.66 -13.43
CA GLN A 295 25.75 12.91 -13.76
C GLN A 295 26.42 14.04 -12.96
N TRP A 296 25.64 14.87 -12.26
CA TRP A 296 26.17 15.98 -11.44
C TRP A 296 26.33 15.60 -9.98
N CYS A 297 25.71 14.49 -9.55
CA CYS A 297 25.89 13.95 -8.21
C CYS A 297 27.27 13.32 -8.05
N ASP A 298 27.77 13.27 -6.82
CA ASP A 298 29.06 12.70 -6.52
C ASP A 298 29.10 11.18 -6.76
N THR A 299 30.30 10.64 -6.90
CA THR A 299 30.51 9.21 -7.20
C THR A 299 30.63 8.34 -5.95
N GLY A 300 30.24 8.82 -4.77
CA GLY A 300 30.32 8.10 -3.50
C GLY A 300 29.37 6.91 -3.39
N THR A 301 29.80 5.86 -2.70
CA THR A 301 28.97 4.64 -2.54
C THR A 301 28.01 4.82 -1.38
N VAL A 302 26.72 4.53 -1.60
CA VAL A 302 25.73 4.45 -0.52
C VAL A 302 25.72 3.04 0.05
N ARG A 303 25.95 2.90 1.35
CA ARG A 303 25.97 1.63 2.07
C ARG A 303 24.79 1.53 3.03
N LEU A 304 24.30 0.31 3.19
CA LEU A 304 23.29 -0.04 4.17
C LEU A 304 23.76 -1.30 4.88
N ASP A 305 23.97 -1.21 6.20
CA ASP A 305 24.61 -2.24 7.02
C ASP A 305 25.93 -2.76 6.40
N GLY A 306 26.77 -1.83 5.90
CA GLY A 306 28.05 -2.13 5.25
C GLY A 306 27.97 -2.59 3.79
N LYS A 307 26.77 -2.98 3.30
CA LYS A 307 26.56 -3.43 1.92
C LYS A 307 26.29 -2.25 0.98
N ALA A 308 27.10 -2.13 -0.07
CA ALA A 308 26.90 -1.14 -1.13
C ALA A 308 25.57 -1.39 -1.86
N GLN A 309 24.78 -0.34 -2.02
CA GLN A 309 23.52 -0.39 -2.77
C GLN A 309 23.81 -0.38 -4.27
N GLN A 310 23.06 -1.18 -5.01
CA GLN A 310 23.23 -1.30 -6.45
C GLN A 310 22.85 0.01 -7.13
N ARG A 311 23.76 0.55 -7.95
CA ARG A 311 23.45 1.65 -8.86
C ARG A 311 22.77 1.14 -10.11
N VAL A 312 21.73 1.84 -10.56
CA VAL A 312 20.95 1.50 -11.75
C VAL A 312 20.78 2.72 -12.67
N GLU A 313 20.67 2.47 -13.96
CA GLU A 313 20.39 3.51 -14.97
C GLU A 313 18.90 3.82 -15.10
N SER A 314 18.05 2.81 -14.84
CA SER A 314 16.60 2.94 -14.79
C SER A 314 16.01 2.14 -13.63
N TYR A 315 14.82 2.56 -13.18
CA TYR A 315 14.07 1.90 -12.12
C TYR A 315 12.56 1.94 -12.40
N VAL A 316 11.84 0.84 -12.13
CA VAL A 316 10.37 0.81 -12.24
C VAL A 316 9.74 1.25 -10.92
N TYR A 317 9.40 2.53 -10.82
CA TYR A 317 8.76 3.12 -9.65
C TYR A 317 7.25 3.26 -9.87
N LEU A 318 6.44 2.69 -8.97
CA LEU A 318 4.98 2.70 -9.02
C LEU A 318 4.41 2.34 -10.41
N GLY A 319 5.07 1.40 -11.09
CA GLY A 319 4.66 0.92 -12.39
C GLY A 319 5.17 1.71 -13.60
N ARG A 320 5.84 2.86 -13.44
CA ARG A 320 6.52 3.60 -14.51
C ARG A 320 8.04 3.41 -14.44
N GLU A 321 8.66 3.15 -15.58
CA GLU A 321 10.11 3.13 -15.71
C GLU A 321 10.68 4.55 -15.80
N LEU A 322 11.54 4.88 -14.84
CA LEU A 322 12.21 6.17 -14.69
C LEU A 322 13.69 6.02 -15.02
N ASN A 323 14.30 7.08 -15.53
CA ASN A 323 15.75 7.20 -15.70
C ASN A 323 16.17 8.66 -15.59
N MET A 324 17.46 8.90 -15.30
CA MET A 324 18.00 10.25 -15.12
C MET A 324 18.05 11.08 -16.41
N MET A 325 17.77 10.49 -17.58
CA MET A 325 17.61 11.20 -18.84
C MET A 325 16.19 11.69 -19.09
N ASN A 326 15.25 11.27 -18.24
CA ASN A 326 13.81 11.38 -18.47
C ASN A 326 13.39 10.91 -19.88
N ASN A 327 14.09 9.88 -20.38
CA ASN A 327 13.81 9.29 -21.69
C ASN A 327 12.66 8.30 -21.56
N ILE A 328 11.56 8.55 -22.28
CA ILE A 328 10.38 7.68 -22.22
C ILE A 328 10.47 6.42 -23.09
N THR A 329 11.49 6.25 -23.93
CA THR A 329 11.58 5.09 -24.85
C THR A 329 11.50 3.75 -24.11
N LEU A 330 12.11 3.64 -22.92
CA LEU A 330 12.04 2.43 -22.11
C LEU A 330 10.61 2.19 -21.60
N GLU A 331 9.94 3.24 -21.10
CA GLU A 331 8.55 3.16 -20.65
C GLU A 331 7.57 2.87 -21.79
N LEU A 332 7.75 3.47 -22.97
CA LEU A 332 6.94 3.17 -24.16
C LEU A 332 7.03 1.69 -24.55
N ASN A 333 8.23 1.14 -24.53
CA ASN A 333 8.42 -0.29 -24.79
C ASN A 333 7.75 -1.17 -23.72
N ARG A 334 7.78 -0.74 -22.46
CA ARG A 334 7.11 -1.41 -21.35
C ARG A 334 5.58 -1.35 -21.47
N ARG A 335 5.01 -0.18 -21.80
CA ARG A 335 3.56 -0.02 -22.09
C ARG A 335 3.12 -0.87 -23.26
N ARG A 336 3.89 -0.89 -24.35
CA ARG A 336 3.63 -1.74 -25.51
C ARG A 336 3.57 -3.23 -25.12
N ARG A 337 4.54 -3.72 -24.33
CA ARG A 337 4.52 -5.11 -23.83
C ARG A 337 3.32 -5.39 -22.93
N ALA A 338 2.98 -4.46 -22.03
CA ALA A 338 1.82 -4.59 -21.15
C ALA A 338 0.51 -4.65 -21.95
N ALA A 339 0.36 -3.80 -22.97
CA ALA A 339 -0.78 -3.80 -23.87
C ALA A 339 -0.90 -5.12 -24.64
N TRP A 340 0.21 -5.64 -25.18
CA TRP A 340 0.21 -6.95 -25.86
C TRP A 340 -0.14 -8.11 -24.92
N ALA A 341 0.37 -8.10 -23.69
CA ALA A 341 0.03 -9.10 -22.69
C ALA A 341 -1.47 -9.05 -22.33
N ALA A 342 -2.03 -7.85 -22.14
CA ALA A 342 -3.45 -7.65 -21.90
C ALA A 342 -4.29 -8.12 -23.09
N PHE A 343 -3.92 -7.75 -24.31
CA PHE A 343 -4.60 -8.20 -25.52
C PHE A 343 -4.53 -9.71 -25.68
N GLY A 344 -3.38 -10.32 -25.41
CA GLY A 344 -3.21 -11.77 -25.43
C GLY A 344 -4.17 -12.51 -24.51
N SER A 345 -4.52 -11.91 -23.35
CA SER A 345 -5.47 -12.53 -22.40
C SER A 345 -6.93 -12.49 -22.86
N ILE A 346 -7.29 -11.57 -23.76
CA ILE A 346 -8.66 -11.42 -24.28
C ILE A 346 -8.82 -11.86 -25.74
N ARG A 347 -7.71 -12.20 -26.41
CA ARG A 347 -7.66 -12.43 -27.86
C ARG A 347 -8.73 -13.41 -28.35
N GLU A 348 -8.82 -14.56 -27.69
CA GLU A 348 -9.80 -15.60 -28.05
C GLU A 348 -11.24 -15.10 -27.94
N VAL A 349 -11.56 -14.34 -26.88
CA VAL A 349 -12.88 -13.73 -26.70
C VAL A 349 -13.15 -12.70 -27.79
N THR A 350 -12.18 -11.82 -28.08
CA THR A 350 -12.33 -10.79 -29.13
C THR A 350 -12.41 -11.36 -30.54
N ASP A 351 -11.80 -12.53 -30.80
CA ASP A 351 -11.89 -13.23 -32.09
C ASP A 351 -13.29 -13.83 -32.30
N GLN A 352 -13.94 -14.29 -31.23
CA GLN A 352 -15.28 -14.91 -31.26
C GLN A 352 -16.44 -13.89 -31.28
N VAL A 353 -16.25 -12.72 -30.68
CA VAL A 353 -17.24 -11.64 -30.78
C VAL A 353 -17.34 -11.18 -32.23
N SER A 354 -18.53 -10.93 -32.76
CA SER A 354 -18.73 -10.38 -34.12
C SER A 354 -19.06 -8.89 -34.10
N ASP A 355 -19.71 -8.43 -33.02
CA ASP A 355 -20.11 -7.05 -32.79
C ASP A 355 -18.87 -6.13 -32.60
N PRO A 356 -18.62 -5.16 -33.52
CA PRO A 356 -17.51 -4.23 -33.43
C PRO A 356 -17.53 -3.36 -32.16
N ASP A 357 -18.71 -2.95 -31.70
CA ASP A 357 -18.84 -2.07 -30.53
C ASP A 357 -18.49 -2.82 -29.25
N LEU A 358 -18.92 -4.08 -29.15
CA LEU A 358 -18.54 -4.96 -28.04
C LEU A 358 -17.05 -5.26 -28.05
N LYS A 359 -16.42 -5.48 -29.22
CA LYS A 359 -14.95 -5.63 -29.31
C LYS A 359 -14.22 -4.39 -28.83
N ALA A 360 -14.64 -3.22 -29.29
CA ALA A 360 -14.04 -1.95 -28.88
C ALA A 360 -14.19 -1.74 -27.37
N SER A 361 -15.35 -2.09 -26.79
CA SER A 361 -15.58 -2.04 -25.35
C SER A 361 -14.64 -2.96 -24.57
N ILE A 362 -14.47 -4.22 -24.99
CA ILE A 362 -13.55 -5.18 -24.35
C ILE A 362 -12.10 -4.69 -24.43
N PHE A 363 -11.70 -4.16 -25.60
CA PHE A 363 -10.37 -3.57 -25.79
C PHE A 363 -10.15 -2.36 -24.88
N ASN A 364 -11.11 -1.44 -24.83
CA ASN A 364 -11.04 -0.23 -24.00
C ASN A 364 -11.04 -0.55 -22.50
N ALA A 365 -11.67 -1.65 -22.07
CA ALA A 365 -11.70 -2.08 -20.68
C ALA A 365 -10.41 -2.81 -20.25
N SER A 366 -9.70 -3.46 -21.18
CA SER A 366 -8.61 -4.39 -20.83
C SER A 366 -7.23 -3.92 -21.31
N VAL A 367 -7.13 -3.46 -22.55
CA VAL A 367 -5.85 -3.12 -23.21
C VAL A 367 -5.51 -1.65 -22.99
N LEU A 368 -6.49 -0.76 -23.21
CA LEU A 368 -6.29 0.68 -23.09
C LEU A 368 -5.75 1.11 -21.70
N PRO A 369 -6.24 0.58 -20.56
CA PRO A 369 -5.71 0.95 -19.25
C PRO A 369 -4.26 0.50 -19.05
N ALA A 370 -3.88 -0.68 -19.56
CA ALA A 370 -2.51 -1.17 -19.48
C ALA A 370 -1.55 -0.32 -20.33
N MET A 371 -2.03 0.14 -21.49
CA MET A 371 -1.29 0.99 -22.43
C MET A 371 -1.13 2.42 -21.92
N CYS A 372 -2.19 3.03 -21.39
CA CYS A 372 -2.24 4.44 -21.02
C CYS A 372 -1.81 4.73 -19.57
N TYR A 373 -1.44 3.70 -18.80
CA TYR A 373 -0.99 3.89 -17.42
C TYR A 373 0.16 4.90 -17.32
N ALA A 374 -0.04 5.94 -16.49
CA ALA A 374 0.91 7.01 -16.17
C ALA A 374 1.29 7.93 -17.35
N THR A 375 0.53 7.91 -18.46
CA THR A 375 0.75 8.81 -19.62
C THR A 375 0.67 10.29 -19.26
N GLU A 376 -0.17 10.65 -18.29
CA GLU A 376 -0.32 12.00 -17.76
C GLU A 376 0.96 12.56 -17.10
N THR A 377 1.90 11.68 -16.77
CA THR A 377 3.18 12.06 -16.13
C THR A 377 4.34 12.17 -17.13
N TRP A 378 4.09 11.96 -18.43
CA TRP A 378 5.14 11.97 -19.44
C TRP A 378 5.63 13.39 -19.74
N PRO A 379 6.94 13.58 -19.97
CA PRO A 379 7.50 14.88 -20.32
C PRO A 379 6.88 15.42 -21.60
N ASN A 380 6.59 16.72 -21.61
CA ASN A 380 6.11 17.42 -22.80
C ASN A 380 7.28 17.77 -23.73
N ASN A 381 7.88 16.75 -24.35
CA ASN A 381 9.00 16.94 -25.26
C ASN A 381 8.52 16.89 -26.72
N LYS A 382 8.90 17.89 -27.52
CA LYS A 382 8.63 17.95 -28.97
C LYS A 382 9.05 16.69 -29.76
N SER A 383 9.88 15.82 -29.17
CA SER A 383 10.30 14.54 -29.76
C SER A 383 9.22 13.45 -29.73
N ILE A 384 8.17 13.58 -28.90
CA ILE A 384 7.04 12.65 -28.85
C ILE A 384 6.00 13.00 -29.93
N ALA A 385 6.06 14.21 -30.49
CA ALA A 385 5.14 14.75 -31.47
C ALA A 385 5.54 14.49 -32.94
N LYS A 386 6.48 13.58 -33.21
CA LYS A 386 6.69 13.11 -34.59
C LYS A 386 5.89 11.81 -34.80
N PRO A 387 4.78 11.87 -35.57
CA PRO A 387 3.94 10.71 -35.85
C PRO A 387 4.68 9.61 -36.60
#